data_AF-H6QZL0-F1
#
_entry.id   AF-H6QZL0-F1
#
_cell.length_a   1.000
_cell.length_b   1.000
_cell.length_c   1.000
_cell.angle_alpha   90.00
_cell.angle_beta   90.00
_cell.angle_gamma   90.00
#
_symmetry.space_group_name_H-M   'P 1'
#
loop_
_entity.id
_entity.type
_entity.pdbx_description
1 polymer ?
#
loop_
_entity_poly.entity_id
_entity_poly.type
_entity_poly.pdbx_seq_one_letter_code
_entity_poly.pdbx_strand_id
1 'polypeptide(L)' 'MSTSPRPNEPDVHLSVFLHGLRFDFAICPSAATRFITEWRTRHHPGAAAILPTDPRGLPRLPTERLYLL' A
#
# COMPACT_ATOMS: atom_id res chain seq x y z
N MET A 1 -5.56 -16.42 0.37
CA MET A 1 -5.55 -15.11 -0.32
C MET A 1 -6.49 -14.20 0.45
N SER A 2 -6.00 -13.05 0.94
CA SER A 2 -6.86 -12.08 1.65
C SER A 2 -7.63 -11.27 0.62
N THR A 3 -8.97 -11.18 0.76
CA THR A 3 -9.84 -10.48 -0.20
C THR A 3 -9.84 -8.97 0.06
N SER A 4 -10.00 -8.16 -1.01
CA SER A 4 -10.15 -6.71 -0.90
C SER A 4 -11.27 -6.26 0.03
N PRO A 5 -11.01 -5.36 1.01
CA PRO A 5 -12.07 -4.73 1.76
C PRO A 5 -12.85 -3.72 0.92
N ARG A 6 -12.31 -3.31 -0.24
CA ARG A 6 -13.02 -2.52 -1.25
C ARG A 6 -12.92 -3.24 -2.61
N PRO A 7 -13.75 -4.27 -2.85
CA PRO A 7 -13.65 -5.11 -4.06
C PRO A 7 -13.95 -4.36 -5.37
N ASN A 8 -14.59 -3.18 -5.29
CA ASN A 8 -14.89 -2.33 -6.44
C ASN A 8 -13.73 -1.43 -6.85
N GLU A 9 -12.67 -1.35 -6.04
CA GLU A 9 -11.47 -0.60 -6.37
C GLU A 9 -10.36 -1.59 -6.82
N PRO A 10 -9.81 -1.46 -8.04
CA PRO A 10 -8.71 -2.32 -8.46
C PRO A 10 -7.48 -2.03 -7.60
N ASP A 11 -6.86 -3.09 -7.05
CA ASP A 11 -5.66 -2.96 -6.22
C ASP A 11 -4.54 -2.24 -7.01
N VAL A 12 -3.68 -1.52 -6.30
CA VAL A 12 -2.48 -0.83 -6.79
C VAL A 12 -1.22 -1.43 -6.14
N HIS A 13 -0.08 -1.26 -6.80
CA HIS A 13 1.22 -1.68 -6.27
C HIS A 13 1.74 -0.60 -5.32
N LEU A 14 1.73 -0.90 -4.02
CA LEU A 14 2.35 -0.10 -2.98
C LEU A 14 3.77 -0.58 -2.70
N SER A 15 4.74 0.32 -2.81
CA SER A 15 6.13 0.08 -2.39
C SER A 15 6.43 0.87 -1.12
N VAL A 16 6.99 0.18 -0.12
CA VAL A 16 7.29 0.72 1.21
C VAL A 16 8.76 0.50 1.53
N PHE A 17 9.45 1.57 1.90
CA PHE A 17 10.82 1.53 2.40
C PHE A 17 10.82 1.65 3.94
N LEU A 18 11.51 0.72 4.58
CA LEU A 18 11.71 0.69 6.03
C LEU A 18 13.11 0.17 6.35
N HIS A 19 13.93 0.98 7.02
CA HIS A 19 15.30 0.62 7.41
C HIS A 19 16.16 0.06 6.26
N GLY A 20 16.06 0.65 5.07
CA GLY A 20 16.82 0.22 3.89
C GLY A 20 16.27 -1.01 3.18
N LEU A 21 15.22 -1.63 3.71
CA LEU A 21 14.49 -2.72 3.07
C LEU A 21 13.29 -2.17 2.29
N ARG A 22 12.99 -2.82 1.17
CA ARG A 22 11.84 -2.54 0.33
C ARG A 22 10.83 -3.67 0.44
N PHE A 23 9.56 -3.31 0.61
CA PHE A 23 8.44 -4.22 0.66
C PHE A 23 7.39 -3.78 -0.36
N ASP A 24 6.86 -4.75 -1.11
CA ASP A 24 5.90 -4.50 -2.18
C ASP A 24 4.58 -5.23 -1.87
N PHE A 25 3.46 -4.51 -1.97
CA PHE A 25 2.13 -4.99 -1.61
C PHE A 25 1.08 -4.62 -2.64
N ALA A 26 0.04 -5.44 -2.73
CA ALA A 26 -1.25 -5.07 -3.30
C ALA A 26 -2.12 -4.39 -2.22
N ILE A 27 -2.82 -3.32 -2.59
CA ILE A 27 -3.70 -2.56 -1.70
C ILE A 27 -4.76 -1.80 -2.50
N CYS A 28 -5.93 -1.52 -1.93
CA CYS A 28 -6.90 -0.66 -2.59
C CYS A 28 -6.40 0.82 -2.65
N PRO A 29 -6.72 1.57 -3.72
CA PRO A 29 -6.28 2.96 -3.94
C PRO A 29 -6.57 3.92 -2.77
N SER A 30 -7.75 3.80 -2.16
CA SER A 30 -8.14 4.62 -1.02
C SER A 30 -7.25 4.40 0.20
N ALA A 31 -7.01 3.14 0.56
CA ALA A 31 -6.09 2.78 1.64
C ALA A 31 -4.64 3.16 1.31
N ALA A 32 -4.21 3.01 0.05
CA ALA A 32 -2.86 3.39 -0.39
C ALA A 32 -2.59 4.88 -0.16
N THR A 33 -3.54 5.74 -0.55
CA THR A 33 -3.43 7.20 -0.42
C THR A 33 -3.24 7.60 1.05
N ARG A 34 -4.04 7.02 1.94
CA ARG A 34 -3.97 7.29 3.36
C ARG A 34 -2.72 6.71 4.01
N PHE A 35 -2.37 5.46 3.68
CA PHE A 35 -1.13 4.83 4.13
C PHE A 35 0.08 5.68 3.79
N ILE A 36 0.22 6.10 2.53
CA ILE A 36 1.35 6.90 2.06
C ILE A 36 1.43 8.22 2.82
N THR A 37 0.28 8.87 3.06
CA THR A 37 0.23 10.12 3.81
C THR A 37 0.75 9.92 5.24
N GLU A 38 0.21 8.95 5.98
CA GLU A 38 0.63 8.66 7.36
C GLU A 38 2.06 8.12 7.46
N TRP A 39 2.50 7.34 6.48
CA TRP A 39 3.85 6.77 6.46
C TRP A 39 4.90 7.86 6.20
N ARG A 40 4.62 8.77 5.26
CA ARG A 40 5.51 9.91 4.96
C ARG A 40 5.55 10.97 6.06
N THR A 41 4.54 11.07 6.93
CA THR A 41 4.64 11.97 8.09
C THR A 41 5.52 11.40 9.20
N ARG A 42 5.59 10.07 9.33
CA ARG A 42 6.42 9.39 10.34
C ARG A 42 7.83 9.08 9.86
N HIS A 43 8.04 9.04 8.54
CA HIS A 43 9.31 8.69 7.90
C HIS A 43 9.71 9.75 6.85
N HIS A 44 10.70 9.45 6.01
CA HIS A 44 11.13 10.37 4.95
C HIS A 44 10.10 10.41 3.78
N PRO A 45 10.07 11.47 2.94
CA PRO A 45 9.09 11.59 1.85
C PRO A 45 9.11 10.44 0.83
N GLY A 46 10.26 9.79 0.66
CA GLY A 46 10.42 8.61 -0.22
C GLY A 46 10.06 7.28 0.43
N ALA A 47 9.54 7.26 1.66
CA ALA A 47 9.36 6.02 2.42
C ALA A 47 8.19 5.17 1.91
N ALA A 48 7.28 5.71 1.11
CA ALA A 48 6.24 4.95 0.44
C ALA A 48 5.80 5.62 -0.88
N ALA A 49 5.44 4.80 -1.87
CA ALA A 49 4.95 5.25 -3.18
C ALA A 49 4.05 4.20 -3.86
N ILE A 50 3.21 4.67 -4.79
CA ILE A 50 2.53 3.80 -5.76
C ILE A 50 3.44 3.65 -6.98
N LEU A 51 3.62 2.42 -7.44
CA LEU A 51 4.40 2.13 -8.64
C LEU A 51 3.48 1.81 -9.83
N PRO A 52 3.86 2.21 -11.06
CA PRO A 52 3.09 1.95 -12.28
C PRO A 52 3.33 0.51 -12.78
N THR A 53 3.20 -0.46 -11.88
CA THR A 53 3.49 -1.87 -12.10
C THR A 53 2.31 -2.70 -11.65
N ASP A 54 2.13 -3.85 -12.30
CA ASP A 54 1.03 -4.76 -12.01
C ASP A 54 1.12 -5.30 -10.57
N PRO A 55 0.08 -5.12 -9.73
CA PRO A 55 0.07 -5.63 -8.36
C PRO A 55 -0.32 -7.11 -8.27
N ARG A 56 -0.71 -7.76 -9.38
CA ARG A 56 -1.07 -9.18 -9.38
C ARG A 56 0.10 -10.04 -8.90
N GLY A 57 -0.18 -10.91 -7.91
CA GLY A 57 0.81 -11.80 -7.31
C GLY A 57 1.54 -11.20 -6.10
N LEU A 58 1.38 -9.90 -5.81
CA LEU A 58 1.90 -9.32 -4.58
C LEU A 58 1.07 -9.75 -3.37
N PRO A 59 1.69 -9.85 -2.17
CA PRO A 59 0.95 -10.03 -0.95
C PRO A 59 0.08 -8.79 -0.68
N ARG A 60 -1.07 -9.01 -0.05
CA ARG A 60 -1.93 -7.90 0.40
C ARG A 60 -1.28 -7.17 1.57
N LEU A 61 -1.43 -5.84 1.66
CA LEU A 61 -1.01 -5.12 2.87
C LEU A 61 -1.77 -5.68 4.10
N PRO A 62 -1.08 -6.26 5.11
CA PRO A 62 -1.77 -6.96 6.21
C PRO A 62 -2.71 -6.08 7.03
N THR A 63 -2.38 -4.80 7.16
CA THR A 63 -3.11 -3.81 7.97
C THR A 63 -3.96 -2.86 7.14
N GLU A 64 -4.21 -3.19 5.87
CA GLU A 64 -4.96 -2.32 4.95
C GLU A 64 -6.26 -1.76 5.53
N ARG A 65 -7.01 -2.58 6.27
CA ARG A 65 -8.31 -2.18 6.85
C ARG A 65 -8.22 -0.96 7.77
N LEU A 66 -7.06 -0.69 8.35
CA LEU A 66 -6.83 0.49 9.20
C LEU A 66 -6.87 1.81 8.41
N TYR A 67 -6.75 1.75 7.09
CA TYR A 67 -6.60 2.91 6.22
C TYR A 67 -7.86 3.20 5.38
N LEU A 68 -9.00 2.60 5.71
CA LEU A 68 -10.22 2.67 4.90
C LEU A 68 -11.20 3.77 5.29
N LEU A 69 -10.94 4.54 6.35
CA LEU A 69 -11.87 5.61 6.78
C LEU A 69 -11.81 6.79 5.82
#